data_AF-A0A8H4WEJ6-F1
#
_entry.id   AF-A0A8H4WEJ6-F1
#
_cell.length_a   1.000
_cell.length_b   1.000
_cell.length_c   1.000
_cell.angle_alpha   90.00
_cell.angle_beta   90.00
_cell.angle_gamma   90.00
#
_symmetry.space_group_name_H-M   'P 1'
#
loop_
_entity.id
_entity.type
_entity.pdbx_description
1 polymer ?
#
loop_
_entity_poly.entity_id
_entity_poly.type
_entity_poly.pdbx_seq_one_letter_code
_entity_poly.pdbx_strand_id
1 'polypeptide(L)' 'MAVVFSYHPDSPSKPRVLLIKRNGKESSWGNTWEPGGGSPDEEDPTIIHSAARESLVKS' A
#
# COMPACT_ATOMS: atom_id res chain seq x y z
N MET A 1 3.02 -2.17 -6.55
CA MET A 1 2.78 -2.55 -5.14
C MET A 1 4.02 -2.25 -4.33
N ALA A 2 3.88 -1.59 -3.18
CA ALA A 2 4.98 -1.38 -2.25
C ALA A 2 4.60 -1.88 -0.85
N VAL A 3 5.58 -2.34 -0.09
CA VAL A 3 5.40 -2.78 1.30
C VAL A 3 6.15 -1.81 2.20
N VAL A 4 5.41 -1.03 3.00
CA VAL A 4 5.98 -0.03 3.89
C VAL A 4 6.10 -0.61 5.30
N PHE A 5 7.34 -0.65 5.80
CA PHE A 5 7.63 -1.06 7.16
C PHE A 5 7.88 0.16 8.05
N SER A 6 7.43 0.08 9.30
CA SER A 6 7.74 1.08 10.33
C SER A 6 8.04 0.41 11.68
N TYR A 7 8.78 1.11 12.52
CA TYR A 7 9.04 0.70 13.89
C TYR A 7 8.29 1.63 14.82
N HIS A 8 7.49 1.06 15.72
CA HIS A 8 6.75 1.85 16.71
C HIS A 8 7.62 2.08 17.94
N PRO A 9 7.63 3.29 18.54
CA PRO A 9 8.44 3.59 19.73
C PRO A 9 8.20 2.62 20.89
N ASP A 10 6.94 2.23 21.13
CA ASP A 10 6.58 1.28 22.20
C ASP A 10 6.97 -0.18 21.90
N SER A 11 7.35 -0.50 20.65
CA SER A 11 7.71 -1.85 20.23
C SER A 11 8.82 -1.83 19.17
N PRO A 12 10.02 -1.31 19.48
CA PRO A 12 11.04 -0.97 18.49
C PRO A 12 11.72 -2.21 17.88
N SER A 13 11.59 -3.39 18.51
CA SER A 13 12.07 -4.66 17.98
C SER A 13 11.06 -5.39 17.09
N LYS A 14 9.83 -4.85 16.95
CA LYS A 14 8.75 -5.47 16.17
C LYS A 14 8.38 -4.57 14.98
N PRO A 15 8.81 -4.91 13.75
CA PRO A 15 8.42 -4.15 12.57
C PRO A 15 6.91 -4.28 12.36
N ARG A 16 6.28 -3.18 11.99
CA ARG A 16 4.88 -3.11 11.56
C ARG A 16 4.84 -2.92 10.06
N VAL A 17 3.80 -3.43 9.42
CA VAL A 17 3.54 -3.25 7.99
C VAL A 17 2.26 -2.46 7.81
N LEU A 18 2.26 -1.49 6.91
CA LEU A 18 1.06 -0.75 6.52
C LEU A 18 0.23 -1.59 5.54
N LEU A 19 -1.02 -1.85 5.90
CA LEU A 19 -2.01 -2.51 5.05
C LEU A 19 -3.26 -1.64 4.94
N ILE A 20 -3.91 -1.67 3.78
CA ILE A 20 -5.17 -0.97 3.51
C ILE A 20 -6.27 -2.01 3.36
N LYS A 21 -7.45 -1.69 3.90
CA LYS A 21 -8.64 -2.52 3.70
C LYS A 21 -9.34 -2.12 2.41
N ARG A 22 -9.49 -3.07 1.48
CA ARG A 22 -10.18 -2.85 0.21
C ARG A 22 -11.65 -2.54 0.42
N ASN A 23 -12.17 -1.54 -0.29
CA ASN A 23 -13.61 -1.30 -0.33
C ASN A 23 -14.31 -2.48 -1.02
N GLY A 24 -15.32 -3.05 -0.36
CA GLY A 24 -15.92 -4.34 -0.72
C GLY A 24 -16.95 -4.33 -1.85
N LYS A 25 -17.26 -3.17 -2.45
CA LYS A 25 -18.41 -3.02 -3.34
C LYS A 25 -18.24 -3.61 -4.75
N GLU A 26 -17.02 -3.72 -5.27
CA GLU A 26 -16.79 -3.91 -6.72
C GLU A 26 -15.72 -4.98 -7.08
N SER A 27 -15.28 -5.88 -6.18
CA SER A 27 -14.27 -6.90 -6.55
C SER A 27 -14.31 -8.21 -5.77
N SER A 28 -13.81 -9.30 -6.37
CA SER A 28 -13.60 -10.62 -5.75
C SER A 28 -12.67 -10.60 -4.52
N TRP A 29 -11.97 -9.48 -4.29
CA TRP A 29 -11.06 -9.26 -3.16
C TRP A 29 -11.61 -8.21 -2.17
N GLY A 30 -12.89 -7.89 -2.24
CA GLY A 30 -13.53 -6.94 -1.34
C GLY A 30 -13.29 -7.23 0.13
N ASN A 31 -13.08 -6.19 0.96
CA ASN A 31 -12.86 -6.28 2.40
C ASN A 31 -11.59 -7.03 2.85
N THR A 32 -10.68 -7.39 1.95
CA THR A 32 -9.37 -7.95 2.29
C THR A 32 -8.36 -6.85 2.67
N TRP A 33 -7.32 -7.23 3.42
CA TRP A 33 -6.19 -6.38 3.75
C TRP A 33 -5.05 -6.64 2.77
N GLU A 34 -4.52 -5.58 2.15
CA GLU A 34 -3.43 -5.67 1.18
C GLU A 34 -2.42 -4.52 1.36
N PRO A 35 -1.18 -4.66 0.86
CA PRO A 35 -0.25 -3.53 0.79
C PRO A 35 -0.76 -2.42 -0.15
N GLY A 36 -0.25 -1.21 0.06
CA GLY A 36 -0.49 -0.08 -0.84
C GLY A 36 -0.07 -0.37 -2.27
N GLY A 37 -0.98 -0.10 -3.21
CA GLY A 37 -0.73 -0.32 -4.62
C GLY A 37 -1.93 -0.02 -5.51
N GLY A 38 -1.65 -0.02 -6.80
CA GLY A 38 -2.59 0.21 -7.87
C GLY A 38 -1.91 -0.08 -9.20
N SER A 39 -2.62 0.18 -10.28
CA SER A 39 -2.05 0.13 -11.62
C SER A 39 -1.16 1.35 -11.88
N PRO A 40 -0.19 1.25 -12.80
CA PRO A 40 0.50 2.43 -13.31
C PRO A 40 -0.46 3.37 -14.04
N ASP A 41 -0.25 4.66 -13.84
CA ASP A 41 -0.86 5.73 -14.62
C ASP A 41 0.09 6.08 -15.79
N GLU A 42 -0.42 6.68 -16.87
CA GLU A 42 0.42 7.02 -18.05
C GLU A 42 1.51 8.04 -17.71
N GLU A 43 1.27 8.86 -16.67
CA GLU A 43 2.19 9.86 -16.15
C GLU A 43 3.32 9.24 -15.30
N ASP A 44 3.23 7.96 -14.92
CA ASP A 44 4.26 7.29 -14.14
C ASP A 44 5.46 6.92 -15.05
N PRO A 45 6.65 7.53 -14.90
CA PRO A 45 7.77 7.29 -15.81
C PRO A 45 8.29 5.84 -15.77
N THR A 46 8.06 5.15 -14.65
CA THR A 46 8.43 3.75 -14.43
C THR A 46 7.47 3.13 -13.40
N ILE A 47 7.47 1.80 -13.32
CA ILE A 47 6.75 1.05 -12.27
C ILE A 47 7.07 1.50 -10.83
N ILE A 48 8.29 2.00 -10.55
CA ILE A 48 8.69 2.46 -9.21
C ILE A 48 7.96 3.75 -8.84
N HIS A 49 7.77 4.65 -9.79
CA HIS A 49 7.05 5.91 -9.60
C HIS A 49 5.56 5.63 -9.30
N SER A 50 4.95 4.71 -10.04
CA SER A 50 3.60 4.21 -9.75
C SER A 50 3.50 3.66 -8.33
N ALA A 51 4.43 2.78 -7.94
CA ALA A 51 4.42 2.19 -6.60
C ALA A 51 4.57 3.25 -5.49
N ALA A 52 5.43 4.26 -5.69
CA ALA A 52 5.61 5.36 -4.75
C ALA A 52 4.36 6.23 -4.62
N ARG A 53 3.79 6.66 -5.75
CA ARG A 53 2.55 7.46 -5.81
C ARG A 53 1.39 6.75 -5.11
N GLU A 54 1.12 5.50 -5.49
CA GLU A 54 0.04 4.70 -4.89
C GLU A 54 0.24 4.45 -3.39
N SER A 55 1.49 4.36 -2.93
CA SER A 55 1.80 4.21 -1.51
C SER A 55 1.53 5.48 -0.71
N LEU A 56 1.78 6.65 -1.29
CA LEU A 56 1.53 7.95 -0.65
C LEU A 56 0.05 8.33 -0.63
N VAL A 57 -0.70 8.00 -1.69
CA VAL A 57 -2.13 8.30 -1.79
C VAL A 57 -2.95 7.52 -0.77
N LYS A 58 -2.49 6.33 -0.39
CA LYS A 58 -3.25 5.38 0.44
C LYS A 58 -2.68 5.20 1.86
N SER A 59 -1.59 5.91 2.20
CA SER A 59 -1.02 5.98 3.56
C SER A 59 -1.58 7.14 4.35
#